data_AF-A0A0K6GI95-F1
#
_entry.id   AF-A0A0K6GI95-F1
#
_cell.length_a   1.000
_cell.length_b   1.000
_cell.length_c   1.000
_cell.angle_alpha   90.00
_cell.angle_beta   90.00
_cell.angle_gamma   90.00
#
_symmetry.space_group_name_H-M   'P 1'
#
loop_
_entity.id
_entity.type
_entity.pdbx_description
1 polymer ?
#
loop_
_entity_poly.entity_id
_entity_poly.type
_entity_poly.pdbx_seq_one_letter_code
_entity_poly.pdbx_strand_id
1 'polypeptide(L)'
;MLIYTAIALRWFIQRRTQFQASLQSNNSGLTMSRYLRLVLFSVTLMLAGMAMTTFVLVTNVISLNFEPWVSWEFVHADWNNIDQFARDLVPEAYWSSILLVWYLVPITSVIFFAFFGYVGELKVEYMGYFDFIKTRVLRIKRRPQPVLPTSTPTVVELQSGTSQILHKSDHSSEV
;
A
#
# COMPACT_ATOMS: atom_id res chain seq x y z
N MET A 1 -0.28 2.25 -24.70
CA MET A 1 -0.29 1.73 -23.30
C MET A 1 -1.32 2.43 -22.41
N LEU A 2 -1.50 3.75 -22.48
CA LEU A 2 -2.37 4.53 -21.58
C LEU A 2 -3.88 4.28 -21.75
N ILE A 3 -4.34 4.14 -22.99
CA ILE A 3 -5.75 3.85 -23.30
C ILE A 3 -6.13 2.47 -22.75
N TYR A 4 -5.27 1.47 -22.97
CA TYR A 4 -5.47 0.12 -22.44
C TYR A 4 -5.45 0.06 -20.91
N THR A 5 -4.65 0.89 -20.24
CA THR A 5 -4.60 0.95 -18.77
C THR A 5 -5.77 1.72 -18.17
N ALA A 6 -6.22 2.81 -18.79
CA ALA A 6 -7.46 3.48 -18.39
C ALA A 6 -8.67 2.55 -18.55
N ILE A 7 -8.71 1.78 -19.64
CA ILE A 7 -9.73 0.76 -19.86
C ILE A 7 -9.62 -0.35 -18.81
N ALA A 8 -8.44 -0.92 -18.56
CA ALA A 8 -8.24 -1.95 -17.55
C ALA A 8 -8.64 -1.47 -16.15
N LEU A 9 -8.27 -0.24 -15.77
CA LEU A 9 -8.66 0.37 -14.51
C LEU A 9 -10.18 0.58 -14.41
N ARG A 10 -10.82 1.05 -15.49
CA ARG A 10 -12.29 1.21 -15.55
C ARG A 10 -13.01 -0.12 -15.38
N TRP A 11 -12.59 -1.15 -16.11
CA TRP A 11 -13.16 -2.50 -16.03
C TRP A 11 -12.97 -3.10 -14.64
N PHE A 12 -11.80 -2.91 -14.05
CA PHE A 12 -11.48 -3.34 -12.71
C PHE A 12 -12.33 -2.65 -11.63
N ILE A 13 -12.51 -1.33 -11.76
CA ILE A 13 -13.39 -0.55 -10.87
C ILE A 13 -14.86 -0.99 -11.04
N GLN A 14 -15.32 -1.25 -12.26
CA GLN A 14 -16.70 -1.69 -12.51
C GLN A 14 -16.98 -3.09 -11.96
N ARG A 15 -16.01 -4.01 -12.00
CA ARG A 15 -16.16 -5.38 -11.50
C ARG A 15 -15.94 -5.54 -9.99
N ARG A 16 -15.52 -4.47 -9.31
CA ARG A 16 -15.22 -4.46 -7.87
C ARG A 16 -16.42 -4.86 -7.00
N THR A 17 -17.64 -4.50 -7.41
CA THR A 17 -18.88 -4.75 -6.64
C THR A 17 -19.33 -6.21 -6.72
N GLN A 18 -19.13 -6.87 -7.86
CA GLN A 18 -19.39 -8.31 -7.99
C GLN A 18 -18.37 -9.15 -7.20
N PHE A 19 -17.12 -8.67 -7.14
CA PHE A 19 -16.05 -9.29 -6.34
C PHE A 19 -16.26 -9.13 -4.82
N GLN A 20 -16.91 -8.04 -4.36
CA GLN A 20 -17.31 -7.86 -2.95
C GLN A 20 -18.23 -9.00 -2.47
N ALA A 21 -19.22 -9.35 -3.28
CA ALA A 21 -20.19 -10.39 -2.93
C ALA A 21 -19.53 -11.78 -2.85
N SER A 22 -18.57 -12.08 -3.73
CA SER A 22 -17.86 -13.37 -3.74
C SER A 22 -16.72 -13.49 -2.72
N LEU A 23 -16.17 -12.37 -2.23
CA LEU A 23 -15.13 -12.37 -1.19
C LEU A 23 -15.72 -12.49 0.22
N GLN A 24 -16.87 -11.85 0.47
CA GLN A 24 -17.59 -12.01 1.75
C GLN A 24 -18.11 -13.44 1.94
N SER A 25 -18.41 -14.16 0.85
CA SER A 25 -18.87 -15.55 0.92
C SER A 25 -17.76 -16.57 1.20
N ASN A 26 -16.47 -16.21 1.08
CA ASN A 26 -15.36 -17.17 1.05
C ASN A 26 -14.37 -17.10 2.23
N ASN A 27 -14.64 -16.33 3.30
CA ASN A 27 -13.75 -16.28 4.49
C ASN A 27 -12.25 -16.06 4.13
N SER A 28 -11.99 -15.37 3.01
CA SER A 28 -10.62 -15.08 2.60
C SER A 28 -10.11 -13.95 3.48
N GLY A 29 -9.05 -14.20 4.26
CA GLY A 29 -8.39 -13.21 5.13
C GLY A 29 -7.81 -11.99 4.42
N LEU A 30 -8.17 -11.77 3.15
CA LEU A 30 -7.86 -10.58 2.37
C LEU A 30 -8.93 -9.51 2.65
N THR A 31 -8.71 -8.68 3.67
CA THR A 31 -9.59 -7.54 3.95
C THR A 31 -9.64 -6.59 2.74
N MET A 32 -10.83 -6.10 2.39
CA MET A 32 -11.05 -5.15 1.28
C MET A 32 -10.12 -3.92 1.36
N SER A 33 -9.74 -3.53 2.58
CA SER A 33 -8.77 -2.47 2.84
C SER A 33 -7.39 -2.75 2.23
N ARG A 34 -6.88 -3.99 2.35
CA ARG A 34 -5.58 -4.39 1.78
C ARG A 34 -5.58 -4.33 0.25
N TYR A 35 -6.66 -4.79 -0.37
CA TYR A 35 -6.81 -4.78 -1.82
C TYR A 35 -6.89 -3.34 -2.39
N LEU A 36 -7.73 -2.49 -1.81
CA LEU A 36 -7.85 -1.10 -2.26
C LEU A 36 -6.52 -0.33 -2.14
N ARG A 37 -5.72 -0.61 -1.11
CA ARG A 37 -4.40 0.00 -0.94
C ARG A 37 -3.42 -0.43 -2.03
N LEU A 38 -3.39 -1.71 -2.38
CA LEU A 38 -2.57 -2.21 -3.50
C LEU A 38 -2.95 -1.55 -4.83
N VAL A 39 -4.25 -1.38 -5.06
CA VAL A 39 -4.76 -0.73 -6.27
C VAL A 39 -4.38 0.74 -6.32
N LEU A 40 -4.59 1.48 -5.23
CA LEU A 40 -4.25 2.89 -5.15
C LEU A 40 -2.73 3.12 -5.24
N PHE A 41 -1.93 2.25 -4.62
CA PHE A 41 -0.48 2.23 -4.75
C PHE A 41 -0.04 1.99 -6.20
N SER A 42 -0.63 0.99 -6.87
CA SER A 42 -0.33 0.68 -8.28
C SER A 42 -0.65 1.88 -9.19
N VAL A 43 -1.83 2.48 -9.05
CA VAL A 43 -2.20 3.69 -9.83
C VAL A 43 -1.24 4.85 -9.55
N THR A 44 -0.85 5.06 -8.30
CA THR A 44 0.09 6.13 -7.91
C THR A 44 1.46 5.93 -8.57
N LEU A 45 2.02 4.72 -8.47
CA LEU A 45 3.28 4.34 -9.13
C LEU A 45 3.21 4.49 -10.64
N MET A 46 2.09 4.11 -11.25
CA MET A 46 1.90 4.22 -12.70
C MET A 46 1.93 5.67 -13.17
N LEU A 47 1.20 6.57 -12.49
CA LEU A 47 1.19 7.99 -12.83
C LEU A 47 2.57 8.63 -12.61
N ALA A 48 3.22 8.32 -11.48
CA ALA A 48 4.55 8.83 -11.16
C ALA A 48 5.61 8.33 -12.16
N GLY A 49 5.60 7.03 -12.47
CA GLY A 49 6.51 6.43 -13.45
C GLY A 49 6.30 6.96 -14.87
N MET A 50 5.05 7.20 -15.26
CA MET A 50 4.73 7.84 -16.54
C MET A 50 5.29 9.26 -16.62
N ALA A 51 4.95 10.11 -15.64
CA ALA A 51 5.43 11.49 -15.61
C ALA A 51 6.96 11.55 -15.64
N MET A 52 7.62 10.66 -14.88
CA MET A 52 9.06 10.55 -14.85
C MET A 52 9.64 10.11 -16.20
N THR A 53 9.06 9.09 -16.83
CA THR A 53 9.54 8.58 -18.12
C THR A 53 9.41 9.65 -19.20
N THR A 54 8.29 10.39 -19.22
CA THR A 54 8.10 11.52 -20.14
C THR A 54 9.10 12.63 -19.86
N PHE A 55 9.36 12.98 -18.60
CA PHE A 55 10.37 13.97 -18.23
C PHE A 55 11.77 13.57 -18.70
N VAL A 56 12.19 12.32 -18.46
CA VAL A 56 13.48 11.80 -18.92
C VAL A 56 13.56 11.81 -20.44
N LEU A 57 12.52 11.37 -21.14
CA LEU A 57 12.51 11.38 -22.60
C LEU A 57 12.68 12.80 -23.16
N VAL A 58 11.89 13.76 -22.66
CA VAL A 58 11.93 15.16 -23.12
C VAL A 58 13.30 15.78 -22.83
N THR A 59 13.84 15.58 -21.63
CA THR A 59 15.17 16.11 -21.27
C THR A 59 16.28 15.50 -22.12
N ASN A 60 16.23 14.21 -22.44
CA ASN A 60 17.19 13.58 -23.35
C ASN A 60 17.06 14.13 -24.77
N VAL A 61 15.84 14.26 -25.29
CA VAL A 61 15.60 14.78 -26.66
C VAL A 61 16.07 16.23 -26.82
N ILE A 62 15.92 17.06 -25.81
CA ILE A 62 16.32 18.47 -25.85
C ILE A 62 17.83 18.63 -25.60
N SER A 63 18.41 17.81 -24.72
CA SER A 63 19.79 18.00 -24.25
C SER A 63 20.82 17.25 -25.08
N LEU A 64 20.43 16.15 -25.72
CA LEU A 64 21.30 15.34 -26.56
C LEU A 64 20.97 15.63 -28.02
N ASN A 65 21.94 16.20 -28.74
CA ASN A 65 21.90 16.13 -30.20
C ASN A 65 22.07 14.65 -30.57
N PHE A 66 21.00 14.02 -31.07
CA PHE A 66 21.09 12.64 -31.52
C PHE A 66 22.10 12.56 -32.66
N GLU A 67 23.13 11.74 -32.48
CA GLU A 67 24.02 11.39 -33.58
C GLU A 67 23.20 10.71 -34.69
N PRO A 68 23.34 11.14 -35.95
CA PRO A 68 22.60 10.56 -37.04
C PRO A 68 22.93 9.08 -37.17
N TRP A 69 21.90 8.27 -37.36
CA TRP A 69 22.09 6.86 -37.66
C TRP A 69 22.61 6.72 -39.10
N VAL A 70 23.87 6.28 -39.25
CA VAL A 70 24.52 6.13 -40.56
C VAL A 70 24.57 4.66 -41.01
N SER A 71 25.14 3.78 -40.18
CA SER A 71 25.27 2.36 -40.46
C SER A 71 25.38 1.54 -39.17
N TRP A 72 25.26 0.21 -39.27
CA TRP A 72 25.44 -0.67 -38.11
C TRP A 72 26.88 -0.62 -37.56
N GLU A 73 27.87 -0.54 -38.44
CA GLU A 73 29.29 -0.44 -38.05
C GLU A 73 29.59 0.87 -37.32
N PHE A 74 29.01 1.99 -37.76
CA PHE A 74 29.23 3.30 -37.14
C PHE A 74 28.77 3.35 -35.68
N VAL A 75 27.59 2.80 -35.37
CA VAL A 75 27.05 2.79 -34.00
C VAL A 75 27.90 1.92 -33.05
N HIS A 76 28.67 0.95 -33.58
CA HIS A 76 29.46 0.01 -32.79
C HIS A 76 30.97 0.27 -32.85
N ALA A 77 31.42 1.32 -33.54
CA ALA A 77 32.84 1.59 -33.75
C ALA A 77 33.61 1.75 -32.43
N ASP A 78 33.00 2.39 -31.42
CA ASP A 78 33.63 2.72 -30.14
C ASP A 78 33.06 1.93 -28.95
N TRP A 79 32.57 0.70 -29.17
CA TRP A 79 31.92 -0.10 -28.11
C TRP A 79 32.78 -0.32 -26.85
N ASN A 80 34.11 -0.44 -27.01
CA ASN A 80 35.03 -0.66 -25.89
C ASN A 80 35.58 0.63 -25.26
N ASN A 81 35.19 1.80 -25.78
CA ASN A 81 35.62 3.06 -25.18
C ASN A 81 34.65 3.48 -24.08
N ILE A 82 35.17 3.78 -22.88
CA ILE A 82 34.39 4.27 -21.75
C ILE A 82 34.84 5.71 -21.50
N ASP A 83 34.08 6.66 -22.03
CA ASP A 83 34.36 8.08 -21.82
C ASP A 83 34.10 8.47 -20.36
N GLN A 84 35.12 9.04 -19.72
CA GLN A 84 35.03 9.55 -18.36
C GLN A 84 35.08 11.07 -18.39
N PHE A 85 34.01 11.70 -17.92
CA PHE A 85 33.92 13.15 -17.83
C PHE A 85 34.08 13.59 -16.37
N ALA A 86 35.00 14.53 -16.11
CA ALA A 86 35.09 15.13 -14.79
C ALA A 86 33.83 15.97 -14.50
N ARG A 87 33.43 16.01 -13.23
CA ARG A 87 32.16 16.62 -12.80
C ARG A 87 31.95 18.04 -13.32
N ASP A 88 33.02 18.84 -13.31
CA ASP A 88 33.00 20.26 -13.64
C ASP A 88 32.83 20.55 -15.14
N LEU A 89 33.08 19.56 -16.01
CA LEU A 89 32.86 19.68 -17.45
C LEU A 89 31.39 19.47 -17.84
N VAL A 90 30.58 18.89 -16.94
CA VAL A 90 29.19 18.53 -17.22
C VAL A 90 28.26 19.59 -16.64
N PRO A 91 27.30 20.13 -17.43
CA PRO A 91 26.38 21.16 -16.96
C PRO A 91 25.62 20.75 -15.69
N GLU A 92 25.43 21.69 -14.76
CA GLU A 92 24.71 21.46 -13.49
C GLU A 92 23.27 20.93 -13.70
N ALA A 93 22.62 21.36 -14.79
CA ALA A 93 21.29 20.89 -15.17
C ALA A 93 21.22 19.37 -15.44
N TYR A 94 22.29 18.80 -16.00
CA TYR A 94 22.39 17.36 -16.24
C TYR A 94 22.50 16.60 -14.92
N TRP A 95 23.34 17.07 -14.00
CA TRP A 95 23.47 16.50 -12.66
C TRP A 95 22.17 16.56 -11.87
N SER A 96 21.46 17.68 -11.94
CA SER A 96 20.16 17.86 -11.29
C SER A 96 19.13 16.84 -11.82
N SER A 97 19.12 16.59 -13.13
CA SER A 97 18.23 15.62 -13.76
C SER A 97 18.55 14.18 -13.36
N ILE A 98 19.83 13.81 -13.28
CA ILE A 98 20.27 12.50 -12.78
C ILE A 98 19.89 12.31 -11.31
N LEU A 99 20.15 13.31 -10.47
CA LEU A 99 19.81 13.24 -9.05
C LEU A 99 18.31 13.07 -8.85
N LEU A 100 17.49 13.78 -9.63
CA LEU A 100 16.03 13.62 -9.61
C LEU A 100 15.60 12.17 -9.91
N VAL A 101 16.20 11.53 -10.93
CA VAL A 101 15.96 10.12 -11.25
C VAL A 101 16.38 9.21 -10.09
N TRP A 102 17.54 9.47 -9.49
CA TRP A 102 18.05 8.72 -8.35
C TRP A 102 17.15 8.82 -7.12
N TYR A 103 16.61 10.00 -6.82
CA TYR A 103 15.68 10.20 -5.71
C TYR A 103 14.32 9.51 -5.91
N LEU A 104 13.99 9.05 -7.11
CA LEU A 104 12.76 8.28 -7.33
C LEU A 104 12.72 6.99 -6.50
N VAL A 105 13.87 6.33 -6.30
CA VAL A 105 13.98 5.09 -5.52
C VAL A 105 13.59 5.31 -4.05
N PRO A 106 14.18 6.25 -3.30
CA PRO A 106 13.75 6.52 -1.93
C PRO A 106 12.32 7.08 -1.87
N ILE A 107 11.89 7.91 -2.83
CA ILE A 107 10.51 8.43 -2.87
C ILE A 107 9.50 7.29 -2.99
N THR A 108 9.72 6.33 -3.90
CA THR A 108 8.82 5.18 -4.07
C THR A 108 8.80 4.27 -2.83
N SER A 109 9.92 4.15 -2.11
CA SER A 109 9.98 3.47 -0.80
C SER A 109 9.11 4.17 0.25
N VAL A 110 9.18 5.50 0.35
CA VAL A 110 8.34 6.28 1.27
C VAL A 110 6.86 6.15 0.91
N ILE A 111 6.51 6.20 -0.39
CA ILE A 111 5.14 5.99 -0.86
C ILE A 111 4.66 4.58 -0.48
N PHE A 112 5.47 3.55 -0.71
CA PHE A 112 5.14 2.18 -0.30
C PHE A 112 4.88 2.12 1.21
N PHE A 113 5.76 2.72 2.02
CA PHE A 113 5.56 2.76 3.46
C PHE A 113 4.32 3.55 3.87
N ALA A 114 3.93 4.61 3.16
CA ALA A 114 2.70 5.34 3.44
C ALA A 114 1.45 4.45 3.23
N PHE A 115 1.44 3.62 2.18
CA PHE A 115 0.32 2.73 1.88
C PHE A 115 0.29 1.46 2.76
N PHE A 116 1.44 0.94 3.16
CA PHE A 116 1.57 -0.36 3.86
C PHE A 116 2.05 -0.29 5.31
N GLY A 117 2.63 0.84 5.75
CA GLY A 117 3.19 1.00 7.10
C GLY A 117 2.18 1.44 8.15
N TYR A 118 1.15 2.22 7.77
CA TYR A 118 0.19 2.80 8.72
C TYR A 118 -1.11 1.98 8.84
N VAL A 119 -0.98 0.69 9.19
CA VAL A 119 -2.15 -0.20 9.29
C VAL A 119 -2.47 -0.49 10.75
N GLY A 120 -3.70 -0.17 11.19
CA GLY A 120 -4.18 -0.51 12.53
C GLY A 120 -4.11 -2.00 12.84
N GLU A 121 -4.41 -2.86 11.85
CA GLU A 121 -4.26 -4.32 11.96
C GLU A 121 -2.79 -4.74 12.19
N LEU A 122 -1.84 -4.11 11.49
CA LEU A 122 -0.42 -4.39 11.72
C LEU A 122 0.06 -3.84 13.07
N LYS A 123 -0.44 -2.69 13.54
CA LYS A 123 -0.03 -2.15 14.85
C LYS A 123 -0.30 -3.14 15.98
N VAL A 124 -1.45 -3.82 15.96
CA VAL A 124 -1.79 -4.84 16.96
C VAL A 124 -0.81 -6.00 16.90
N GLU A 125 -0.47 -6.46 15.71
CA GLU A 125 0.47 -7.56 15.51
C GLU A 125 1.92 -7.18 15.85
N TYR A 126 2.38 -5.98 15.45
CA TYR A 126 3.68 -5.42 15.85
C TYR A 126 3.78 -5.23 17.37
N MET A 127 2.71 -4.75 18.02
CA MET A 127 2.66 -4.65 19.48
C MET A 127 2.70 -6.05 20.12
N GLY A 128 2.06 -7.04 19.52
CA GLY A 128 2.13 -8.45 19.94
C GLY A 128 3.54 -9.03 19.85
N TYR A 129 4.24 -8.83 18.74
CA TYR A 129 5.65 -9.24 18.58
C TYR A 129 6.58 -8.45 19.50
N PHE A 130 6.35 -7.15 19.67
CA PHE A 130 7.12 -6.31 20.58
C PHE A 130 6.94 -6.76 22.03
N ASP A 131 5.71 -7.05 22.44
CA ASP A 131 5.41 -7.62 23.76
C ASP A 131 6.02 -9.01 23.92
N PHE A 132 5.99 -9.85 22.88
CA PHE A 132 6.66 -11.14 22.90
C PHE A 132 8.16 -10.99 23.13
N ILE A 133 8.84 -10.11 22.38
CA ILE A 133 10.27 -9.84 22.55
C ILE A 133 10.54 -9.28 23.95
N LYS A 134 9.75 -8.30 24.40
CA LYS A 134 9.89 -7.69 25.73
C LYS A 134 9.72 -8.69 26.87
N THR A 135 8.80 -9.64 26.73
CA THR A 135 8.48 -10.62 27.78
C THR A 135 9.39 -11.86 27.72
N ARG A 136 9.74 -12.35 26.51
CA ARG A 136 10.55 -13.58 26.31
C ARG A 136 12.05 -13.33 26.22
N VAL A 137 12.47 -12.26 25.54
CA VAL A 137 13.90 -11.95 25.34
C VAL A 137 14.40 -11.03 26.45
N LEU A 138 13.67 -9.96 26.76
CA LEU A 138 14.11 -8.97 27.75
C LEU A 138 13.64 -9.27 29.18
N ARG A 139 12.79 -10.30 29.40
CA ARG A 139 12.26 -10.71 30.72
C ARG A 139 11.64 -9.56 31.53
N ILE A 140 11.20 -8.48 30.88
CA ILE A 140 10.54 -7.36 31.55
C ILE A 140 9.11 -7.79 31.87
N LYS A 141 8.78 -7.88 33.16
CA LYS A 141 7.45 -8.28 33.65
C LYS A 141 6.39 -7.31 33.10
N ARG A 142 5.38 -7.82 32.39
CA ARG A 142 4.22 -7.02 31.96
C ARG A 142 3.59 -6.36 33.19
N ARG A 143 3.47 -5.03 33.19
CA ARG A 143 2.54 -4.35 34.11
C ARG A 143 1.11 -4.70 33.65
N PRO A 144 0.20 -5.11 34.53
CA PRO A 144 -1.20 -5.31 34.18
C PRO A 144 -1.73 -3.99 33.61
N GLN A 145 -2.28 -4.01 32.40
CA GLN A 145 -3.06 -2.87 31.93
C GLN A 145 -4.35 -2.81 32.74
N PRO A 146 -4.77 -1.63 33.23
CA PRO A 146 -6.08 -1.49 33.83
C PRO A 146 -7.12 -1.77 32.75
N VAL A 147 -7.88 -2.85 32.94
CA VAL A 147 -9.07 -3.13 32.14
C VAL A 147 -10.01 -1.93 32.27
N LEU A 148 -10.12 -1.14 31.20
CA LEU A 148 -11.22 -0.20 31.04
C LEU A 148 -12.51 -1.05 31.04
N PRO A 149 -13.52 -0.70 31.85
CA PRO A 149 -14.76 -1.46 31.89
C PRO A 149 -15.38 -1.42 30.49
N THR A 150 -15.39 -2.58 29.85
CA THR A 150 -16.25 -2.86 28.71
C THR A 150 -17.67 -2.52 29.16
N SER A 151 -18.19 -1.39 28.72
CA SER A 151 -19.62 -1.12 28.75
C SER A 151 -20.26 -2.09 27.76
N THR A 152 -20.47 -3.32 28.21
CA THR A 152 -21.33 -4.29 27.54
C THR A 152 -22.72 -3.65 27.52
N PRO A 153 -23.31 -3.32 26.35
CA PRO A 153 -24.69 -2.90 26.35
C PRO A 153 -25.52 -4.14 26.70
N THR A 154 -26.08 -4.13 27.91
CA THR A 154 -27.48 -4.43 28.26
C THR A 154 -28.29 -5.35 27.33
N VAL A 155 -27.73 -6.45 26.82
CA VAL A 155 -28.51 -7.46 26.06
C VAL A 155 -28.81 -8.70 26.91
N VAL A 156 -27.96 -9.00 27.90
CA VAL A 156 -28.17 -10.16 28.80
C VAL A 156 -29.27 -9.89 29.84
N GLU A 157 -29.43 -8.64 30.29
CA GLU A 157 -30.41 -8.29 31.33
C GLU A 157 -31.86 -8.23 30.82
N LEU A 158 -32.06 -7.96 29.52
CA LEU A 158 -33.37 -8.04 28.89
C LEU A 158 -33.84 -9.50 28.71
N GLN A 159 -32.94 -10.44 28.39
CA GLN A 159 -33.32 -11.86 28.27
C GLN A 159 -33.68 -12.50 29.62
N SER A 160 -33.01 -12.12 30.72
CA SER A 160 -33.38 -12.65 32.05
C SER A 160 -34.73 -12.11 32.54
N GLY A 161 -35.09 -10.86 32.18
CA GLY A 161 -36.39 -10.28 32.51
C GLY A 161 -37.54 -10.92 31.75
N THR A 162 -37.37 -11.22 30.45
CA THR A 162 -38.46 -11.80 29.64
C THR A 162 -38.76 -13.26 30.02
N SER A 163 -37.75 -14.05 30.40
CA SER A 163 -37.96 -15.44 30.86
C SER A 163 -38.68 -15.53 32.21
N GLN A 164 -38.47 -14.57 33.12
CA GLN A 164 -39.18 -14.51 34.40
C GLN A 164 -40.66 -14.14 34.23
N ILE A 165 -40.99 -13.29 33.26
CA ILE A 165 -42.37 -12.87 33.00
C ILE A 165 -43.18 -14.01 32.35
N LEU A 166 -42.55 -14.80 31.48
CA LEU A 166 -43.21 -15.96 30.84
C LEU A 166 -43.51 -17.09 31.84
N HIS A 167 -42.63 -17.35 32.81
CA HIS A 167 -42.85 -18.38 33.83
C HIS A 167 -43.89 -17.97 34.89
N LYS A 168 -44.11 -16.66 35.10
CA LYS A 168 -45.11 -16.17 36.05
C LYS A 168 -46.52 -16.11 35.45
N SER A 169 -46.66 -15.97 34.13
CA SER A 169 -47.96 -15.99 33.46
C SER A 169 -48.63 -17.37 33.44
N ASP A 170 -47.87 -18.46 33.39
CA ASP A 170 -48.46 -19.81 33.39
C ASP A 170 -49.09 -20.20 34.74
N HIS A 171 -48.54 -19.68 35.86
CA HIS A 171 -49.01 -20.08 37.18
C HIS A 171 -50.21 -19.27 37.70
N SER A 172 -50.67 -18.26 36.96
CA SER A 172 -51.78 -17.39 37.35
C SER A 172 -53.12 -17.72 36.68
N SER A 173 -53.16 -18.80 35.88
CA SER A 173 -54.33 -19.25 35.09
C SER A 173 -55.05 -20.48 35.67
N GLU A 174 -54.67 -20.93 36.87
CA GLU A 174 -55.17 -22.18 37.48
C GLU A 174 -55.92 -21.97 38.81
N VAL A 175 -56.58 -20.82 38.98
CA VAL A 175 -57.54 -20.58 40.08
C VAL A 175 -58.85 -20.02 39.55
#